data_AF-A0A4P9YF68-F1
#
_entry.id   AF-A0A4P9YF68-F1
#
_cell.length_a   1.000
_cell.length_b   1.000
_cell.length_c   1.000
_cell.angle_alpha   90.00
_cell.angle_beta   90.00
_cell.angle_gamma   90.00
#
_symmetry.space_group_name_H-M   'P 1'
#
loop_
_entity.id
_entity.type
_entity.pdbx_description
1 polymer ?
#
loop_
_entity_poly.entity_id
_entity_poly.type
_entity_poly.pdbx_seq_one_letter_code
_entity_poly.pdbx_strand_id
1 'polypeptide(L)'
;IKQLCGISLTKNLCEDILKKSEHRKRFVHFLNFLKQHDISQKAVNYAFQFACLCDLLQFFQDHDFRLKRGVQPDPSADENYAIRVAARNGHTEIVKYLLTNPRVDPRANGNYAIQRASKYGHADVVKLLLADPRMLLNFCLQILE
;
A
#
# COMPACT_ATOMS: atom_id res chain seq x y z
N ILE A 1 5.28 18.47 -11.09
CA ILE A 1 5.27 19.09 -9.73
C ILE A 1 6.63 19.62 -9.28
N LYS A 2 7.75 18.96 -9.60
CA LYS A 2 9.09 19.56 -9.37
C LYS A 2 9.25 20.94 -10.04
N GLN A 3 8.52 21.15 -11.14
CA GLN A 3 8.47 22.41 -11.90
C GLN A 3 7.27 23.32 -11.55
N LEU A 4 6.34 22.89 -10.68
CA LEU A 4 5.14 23.68 -10.30
C LEU A 4 5.08 24.03 -8.81
N CYS A 5 5.77 23.29 -7.93
CA CYS A 5 5.75 23.54 -6.49
C CYS A 5 7.13 23.45 -5.80
N GLY A 6 8.22 23.12 -6.51
CA GLY A 6 9.57 23.03 -5.93
C GLY A 6 9.79 21.95 -4.85
N ILE A 7 8.75 21.25 -4.41
CA ILE A 7 8.82 20.32 -3.29
C ILE A 7 8.95 18.89 -3.83
N SER A 8 10.04 18.21 -3.46
CA SER A 8 10.18 16.77 -3.61
C SER A 8 9.19 16.09 -2.66
N LEU A 9 8.32 15.20 -3.16
CA LEU A 9 7.47 14.33 -2.33
C LEU A 9 8.40 13.39 -1.54
N THR A 10 8.92 13.87 -0.43
CA THR A 10 9.72 13.08 0.49
C THR A 10 8.77 12.36 1.44
N LYS A 11 9.22 11.21 1.96
CA LYS A 11 8.55 10.47 3.03
C LYS A 11 8.11 11.40 4.18
N ASN A 12 8.94 12.40 4.49
CA ASN A 12 8.68 13.39 5.54
C ASN A 12 7.52 14.34 5.20
N LEU A 13 7.39 14.78 3.95
CA LEU A 13 6.24 15.59 3.53
C LEU A 13 4.94 14.81 3.66
N CYS A 14 4.96 13.52 3.30
CA CYS A 14 3.82 12.63 3.53
C CYS A 14 3.54 12.49 5.03
N GLU A 15 4.55 12.26 5.87
CA GLU A 15 4.42 12.15 7.35
C GLU A 15 3.94 13.44 8.04
N ASP A 16 4.28 14.62 7.52
CA ASP A 16 3.80 15.91 8.04
C ASP A 16 2.36 16.23 7.61
N ILE A 17 1.97 15.80 6.39
CA ILE A 17 0.57 15.84 5.96
C ILE A 17 -0.29 14.93 6.86
N LEU A 18 0.28 13.86 7.43
CA LEU A 18 -0.34 12.76 8.19
C LEU A 18 -0.69 13.04 9.67
N LYS A 19 -0.67 14.29 10.16
CA LYS A 19 -0.92 14.58 11.60
C LYS A 19 -2.29 15.17 12.06
N LYS A 20 -3.30 15.45 11.22
CA LYS A 20 -4.62 15.95 11.71
C LYS A 20 -5.81 15.48 10.85
N SER A 21 -7.01 15.42 11.45
CA SER A 21 -8.37 15.13 10.90
C SER A 21 -8.71 15.58 9.47
N GLU A 22 -7.90 16.42 8.87
CA GLU A 22 -7.93 16.94 7.51
C GLU A 22 -7.41 15.95 6.44
N HIS A 23 -6.99 14.74 6.80
CA HIS A 23 -6.39 13.75 5.89
C HIS A 23 -7.29 13.36 4.73
N ARG A 24 -8.56 13.06 5.00
CA ARG A 24 -9.49 12.63 3.96
C ARG A 24 -9.71 13.74 2.92
N LYS A 25 -9.89 14.99 3.36
CA LYS A 25 -10.07 16.17 2.48
C LYS A 25 -8.81 16.45 1.66
N ARG A 26 -7.64 16.42 2.29
CA ARG A 26 -6.34 16.63 1.61
C ARG A 26 -6.03 15.52 0.63
N PHE A 27 -6.36 14.27 0.98
CA PHE A 27 -6.20 13.14 0.09
C PHE A 27 -7.10 13.26 -1.13
N VAL A 28 -8.38 13.61 -0.96
CA VAL A 28 -9.28 13.91 -2.09
C VAL A 28 -8.74 15.04 -2.97
N HIS A 29 -8.21 16.11 -2.38
CA HIS A 29 -7.59 17.20 -3.15
C HIS A 29 -6.36 16.72 -3.94
N PHE A 30 -5.50 15.90 -3.33
CA PHE A 30 -4.36 15.29 -3.99
C PHE A 30 -4.80 14.36 -5.13
N LEU A 31 -5.82 13.54 -4.92
CA LEU A 31 -6.40 12.68 -5.96
C LEU A 31 -6.99 13.50 -7.12
N ASN A 32 -7.65 14.63 -6.84
CA ASN A 32 -8.15 15.54 -7.87
C ASN A 32 -7.01 16.21 -8.65
N PHE A 33 -5.92 16.59 -7.97
CA PHE A 33 -4.71 17.07 -8.62
C PHE A 33 -4.14 16.00 -9.56
N LEU A 34 -4.01 14.76 -9.09
CA LEU A 34 -3.58 13.64 -9.90
C LEU A 34 -4.47 13.48 -11.15
N LYS A 35 -5.81 13.53 -11.01
CA LYS A 35 -6.74 13.45 -12.14
C LYS A 35 -6.50 14.51 -13.23
N GLN A 36 -5.95 15.68 -12.90
CA GLN A 36 -5.84 16.82 -13.84
C GLN A 36 -4.51 16.89 -14.60
N HIS A 37 -3.51 16.08 -14.21
CA HIS A 37 -2.16 16.16 -14.76
C HIS A 37 -1.68 14.83 -15.36
N ASP A 38 -0.64 14.90 -16.17
CA ASP A 38 0.06 13.70 -16.65
C ASP A 38 0.84 13.07 -15.47
N ILE A 39 0.35 11.94 -14.97
CA ILE A 39 0.88 11.31 -13.75
C ILE A 39 1.86 10.19 -14.13
N SER A 40 3.06 10.21 -13.54
CA SER A 40 3.96 9.06 -13.60
C SER A 40 3.44 7.89 -12.76
N GLN A 41 3.73 6.65 -13.18
CA GLN A 41 3.39 5.42 -12.42
C GLN A 41 3.81 5.52 -10.95
N LYS A 42 4.96 6.14 -10.69
CA LYS A 42 5.50 6.34 -9.34
C LYS A 42 4.56 7.17 -8.44
N ALA A 43 3.95 8.23 -8.95
CA ALA A 43 3.00 9.03 -8.18
C ALA A 43 1.68 8.28 -7.93
N VAL A 44 1.24 7.43 -8.87
CA VAL A 44 0.08 6.55 -8.68
C VAL A 44 0.35 5.52 -7.58
N ASN A 45 1.54 4.88 -7.59
CA ASN A 45 1.94 3.93 -6.57
C ASN A 45 2.02 4.59 -5.19
N TYR A 46 2.58 5.81 -5.09
CA TYR A 46 2.60 6.56 -3.84
C TYR A 46 1.21 6.88 -3.30
N ALA A 47 0.29 7.31 -4.17
CA ALA A 47 -1.08 7.56 -3.76
C ALA A 47 -1.75 6.29 -3.20
N PHE A 48 -1.54 5.15 -3.86
CA PHE A 48 -2.06 3.86 -3.42
C PHE A 48 -1.46 3.38 -2.09
N GLN A 49 -0.15 3.49 -1.95
CA GLN A 49 0.56 3.16 -0.71
C GLN A 49 0.11 4.05 0.46
N PHE A 50 -0.10 5.34 0.21
CA PHE A 50 -0.66 6.27 1.20
C PHE A 50 -2.09 5.88 1.58
N ALA A 51 -2.91 5.47 0.62
CA ALA A 51 -4.25 4.95 0.92
C ALA A 51 -4.18 3.71 1.83
N CYS A 52 -3.26 2.79 1.57
CA CYS A 52 -3.05 1.60 2.39
C CYS A 52 -2.58 1.97 3.82
N LEU A 53 -1.69 2.96 3.92
CA LEU A 53 -1.17 3.46 5.20
C LEU A 53 -2.27 4.10 6.08
N CYS A 54 -3.26 4.74 5.47
CA CYS A 54 -4.27 5.56 6.16
C CYS A 54 -5.66 4.94 6.26
N ASP A 55 -5.84 3.70 5.83
CA ASP A 55 -7.15 3.05 5.73
C ASP A 55 -8.13 3.79 4.80
N LEU A 56 -7.60 4.26 3.66
CA LEU A 56 -8.35 5.02 2.64
C LEU A 56 -8.44 4.26 1.32
N LEU A 57 -8.30 2.92 1.35
CA LEU A 57 -8.32 2.08 0.14
C LEU A 57 -9.66 2.17 -0.62
N GLN A 58 -10.76 2.48 0.06
CA GLN A 58 -12.08 2.71 -0.53
C GLN A 58 -12.04 3.69 -1.72
N PHE A 59 -11.16 4.70 -1.68
CA PHE A 59 -11.02 5.66 -2.77
C PHE A 59 -10.42 5.07 -4.04
N PHE A 60 -9.72 3.93 -3.97
CA PHE A 60 -9.22 3.20 -5.12
C PHE A 60 -10.16 2.08 -5.59
N GLN A 61 -11.07 1.66 -4.72
CA GLN A 61 -12.07 0.63 -5.03
C GLN A 61 -13.34 1.22 -5.66
N ASP A 62 -13.59 2.52 -5.47
CA ASP A 62 -14.66 3.23 -6.15
C ASP A 62 -14.44 3.22 -7.67
N HIS A 63 -15.45 2.78 -8.42
CA HIS A 63 -15.41 2.70 -9.89
C HIS A 63 -15.19 4.06 -10.57
N ASP A 64 -15.44 5.17 -9.85
CA ASP A 64 -15.17 6.53 -10.32
C ASP A 64 -13.71 6.98 -10.11
N PHE A 65 -12.91 6.18 -9.39
CA PHE A 65 -11.46 6.32 -9.31
C PHE A 65 -10.75 5.64 -10.50
N ARG A 66 -11.30 5.82 -11.69
CA ARG A 66 -10.47 5.72 -12.89
C ARG A 66 -9.63 6.99 -12.94
N LEU A 67 -8.39 6.93 -12.44
CA LEU A 67 -7.38 7.94 -12.77
C LEU A 67 -7.46 8.18 -14.27
N LYS A 68 -7.49 9.46 -14.70
CA LYS A 68 -7.97 9.96 -16.01
C LYS A 68 -7.31 9.32 -17.26
N ARG A 69 -6.37 8.38 -17.08
CA ARG A 69 -5.63 7.65 -18.12
C ARG A 69 -5.59 6.12 -17.99
N GLY A 70 -6.36 5.50 -17.08
CA GLY A 70 -6.36 4.04 -16.92
C GLY A 70 -5.06 3.46 -16.33
N VAL A 71 -4.18 4.33 -15.81
CA VAL A 71 -2.97 3.93 -15.09
C VAL A 71 -3.39 3.36 -13.73
N GLN A 72 -3.17 2.07 -13.53
CA GLN A 72 -3.48 1.36 -12.29
C GLN A 72 -2.26 1.38 -11.36
N PRO A 73 -2.45 1.44 -10.02
CA PRO A 73 -1.34 1.27 -9.10
C PRO A 73 -0.75 -0.14 -9.21
N ASP A 74 0.56 -0.22 -9.05
CA ASP A 74 1.24 -1.50 -8.86
C ASP A 74 1.34 -1.78 -7.34
N PRO A 75 0.59 -2.77 -6.82
CA PRO A 75 0.59 -3.07 -5.39
C PRO A 75 1.90 -3.73 -4.92
N SER A 76 2.74 -4.20 -5.84
CA SER A 76 4.05 -4.79 -5.55
C SER A 76 5.19 -3.77 -5.48
N ALA A 77 4.91 -2.51 -5.85
CA ALA A 77 5.90 -1.44 -5.90
C ALA A 77 6.59 -1.18 -4.56
N ASP A 78 7.83 -0.69 -4.65
CA ASP A 78 8.71 -0.37 -3.51
C ASP A 78 8.85 -1.57 -2.55
N GLU A 79 9.12 -2.76 -3.10
CA GLU A 79 9.24 -4.02 -2.37
C GLU A 79 7.99 -4.34 -1.54
N ASN A 80 6.83 -4.33 -2.20
CA ASN A 80 5.53 -4.58 -1.60
C ASN A 80 5.25 -3.66 -0.40
N TYR A 81 5.59 -2.36 -0.53
CA TYR A 81 5.42 -1.42 0.56
C TYR A 81 3.98 -1.36 1.08
N ALA A 82 2.99 -1.47 0.19
CA ALA A 82 1.57 -1.41 0.52
C ALA A 82 1.16 -2.46 1.58
N ILE A 83 1.51 -3.74 1.39
CA ILE A 83 1.14 -4.80 2.35
C ILE A 83 1.94 -4.67 3.66
N ARG A 84 3.20 -4.20 3.58
CA ARG A 84 4.05 -3.97 4.75
C ARG A 84 3.46 -2.91 5.69
N VAL A 85 2.97 -1.79 5.15
CA VAL A 85 2.37 -0.73 5.98
C VAL A 85 0.97 -1.09 6.47
N ALA A 86 0.15 -1.73 5.64
CA ALA A 86 -1.17 -2.19 6.04
C ALA A 86 -1.07 -3.21 7.19
N ALA A 87 -0.13 -4.16 7.09
CA ALA A 87 0.08 -5.18 8.13
C ALA A 87 0.64 -4.57 9.42
N ARG A 88 1.57 -3.62 9.31
CA ARG A 88 2.11 -2.89 10.48
C ARG A 88 1.03 -2.13 11.26
N ASN A 89 0.03 -1.59 10.58
CA ASN A 89 -1.03 -0.79 11.20
C ASN A 89 -2.30 -1.62 11.53
N GLY A 90 -2.32 -2.90 11.21
CA GLY A 90 -3.46 -3.77 11.52
C GLY A 90 -4.67 -3.59 10.59
N HIS A 91 -4.46 -3.05 9.38
CA HIS A 91 -5.55 -2.80 8.43
C HIS A 91 -5.97 -4.09 7.72
N THR A 92 -6.69 -4.97 8.43
CA THR A 92 -7.04 -6.33 8.01
C THR A 92 -7.68 -6.39 6.62
N GLU A 93 -8.66 -5.54 6.33
CA GLU A 93 -9.36 -5.53 5.04
C GLU A 93 -8.45 -5.11 3.88
N ILE A 94 -7.50 -4.20 4.12
CA ILE A 94 -6.50 -3.81 3.12
C ILE A 94 -5.55 -4.97 2.85
N VAL A 95 -5.06 -5.64 3.90
CA VAL A 95 -4.18 -6.81 3.72
C VAL A 95 -4.91 -7.90 2.93
N LYS A 96 -6.17 -8.19 3.27
CA LYS A 96 -7.02 -9.14 2.55
C LYS A 96 -7.16 -8.79 1.08
N TYR A 97 -7.47 -7.53 0.78
CA TYR A 97 -7.55 -7.03 -0.60
C TYR A 97 -6.21 -7.18 -1.35
N LEU A 98 -5.08 -6.82 -0.72
CA LEU A 98 -3.78 -6.91 -1.37
C LEU A 98 -3.39 -8.35 -1.68
N LEU A 99 -3.71 -9.30 -0.80
CA LEU A 99 -3.40 -10.72 -1.01
C LEU A 99 -4.17 -11.36 -2.16
N THR A 100 -5.32 -10.79 -2.59
CA THR A 100 -6.02 -11.27 -3.79
C THR A 100 -5.24 -10.96 -5.07
N ASN A 101 -4.23 -10.09 -5.01
CA ASN A 101 -3.40 -9.78 -6.17
C ASN A 101 -2.15 -10.69 -6.21
N PRO A 102 -1.96 -11.48 -7.28
CA PRO A 102 -0.86 -12.43 -7.37
C PRO A 102 0.52 -11.77 -7.41
N ARG A 103 0.61 -10.48 -7.77
CA ARG A 103 1.88 -9.73 -7.80
C ARG A 103 2.38 -9.35 -6.41
N VAL A 104 1.50 -9.34 -5.41
CA VAL A 104 1.88 -9.00 -4.04
C VAL A 104 2.58 -10.19 -3.40
N ASP A 105 3.83 -10.03 -2.98
CA ASP A 105 4.56 -11.03 -2.21
C ASP A 105 4.47 -10.73 -0.70
N PRO A 106 3.74 -11.52 0.10
CA PRO A 106 3.62 -11.32 1.54
C PRO A 106 4.95 -11.57 2.30
N ARG A 107 5.93 -12.22 1.67
CA ARG A 107 7.26 -12.50 2.24
C ARG A 107 8.28 -11.40 1.98
N ALA A 108 7.90 -10.36 1.23
CA ALA A 108 8.80 -9.29 0.84
C ALA A 108 9.53 -8.66 2.04
N ASN A 109 10.78 -8.24 1.78
CA ASN A 109 11.67 -7.66 2.78
C ASN A 109 11.84 -8.55 4.03
N GLY A 110 12.04 -9.85 3.81
CA GLY A 110 12.32 -10.83 4.86
C GLY A 110 11.13 -11.05 5.82
N ASN A 111 9.94 -11.29 5.27
CA ASN A 111 8.70 -11.51 6.04
C ASN A 111 8.31 -10.28 6.90
N TYR A 112 8.59 -9.07 6.42
CA TYR A 112 8.37 -7.84 7.19
C TYR A 112 6.91 -7.66 7.62
N ALA A 113 5.95 -7.97 6.74
CA ALA A 113 4.53 -7.78 7.00
C ALA A 113 4.07 -8.56 8.25
N ILE A 114 4.37 -9.86 8.31
CA ILE A 114 4.00 -10.70 9.46
C ILE A 114 4.79 -10.33 10.72
N GLN A 115 6.09 -10.02 10.60
CA GLN A 115 6.90 -9.59 11.75
C GLN A 115 6.33 -8.34 12.43
N ARG A 116 5.87 -7.35 11.64
CA ARG A 116 5.27 -6.13 12.19
C ARG A 116 3.87 -6.37 12.73
N ALA A 117 3.03 -7.10 12.02
CA ALA A 117 1.70 -7.46 12.52
C ALA A 117 1.80 -8.16 13.88
N SER A 118 2.71 -9.13 14.03
CA SER A 118 2.98 -9.81 15.30
C SER A 118 3.52 -8.86 16.36
N LYS A 119 4.52 -8.02 16.04
CA LYS A 119 5.11 -7.07 16.98
C LYS A 119 4.08 -6.10 17.57
N TYR A 120 3.10 -5.67 16.79
CA TYR A 120 2.07 -4.73 17.20
C TYR A 120 0.76 -5.40 17.65
N GLY A 121 0.71 -6.74 17.71
CA GLY A 121 -0.43 -7.48 18.25
C GLY A 121 -1.64 -7.60 17.30
N HIS A 122 -1.45 -7.41 16.00
CA HIS A 122 -2.51 -7.50 14.99
C HIS A 122 -2.81 -8.97 14.61
N ALA A 123 -3.40 -9.71 15.54
CA ALA A 123 -3.61 -11.15 15.43
C ALA A 123 -4.38 -11.58 14.17
N ASP A 124 -5.39 -10.82 13.75
CA ASP A 124 -6.18 -11.16 12.57
C ASP A 124 -5.39 -11.01 11.27
N VAL A 125 -4.53 -9.99 11.18
CA VAL A 125 -3.57 -9.85 10.07
C VAL A 125 -2.58 -11.00 10.06
N VAL A 126 -2.07 -11.43 11.22
CA VAL A 126 -1.14 -12.58 11.29
C VAL A 126 -1.80 -13.85 10.78
N LYS A 127 -3.02 -14.15 11.24
CA LYS A 127 -3.79 -15.31 10.77
C LYS A 127 -4.01 -15.26 9.26
N LEU A 128 -4.38 -14.09 8.74
CA LEU A 128 -4.64 -13.88 7.32
C LEU A 128 -3.37 -14.07 6.48
N LEU A 129 -2.22 -13.55 6.92
CA LEU A 129 -0.94 -13.76 6.24
C LEU A 129 -0.55 -15.24 6.28
N LEU A 130 -0.64 -15.92 7.43
CA LEU A 130 -0.30 -17.35 7.54
C LEU A 130 -1.21 -18.27 6.72
N ALA A 131 -2.44 -17.84 6.43
CA ALA A 131 -3.35 -18.56 5.53
C ALA A 131 -2.95 -18.43 4.05
N ASP A 132 -2.08 -17.49 3.67
CA ASP A 132 -1.60 -17.37 2.31
C ASP A 132 -0.61 -18.51 1.98
N PRO A 133 -0.88 -19.36 0.97
CA PRO A 133 -0.02 -20.50 0.64
C PRO A 133 1.44 -20.13 0.34
N ARG A 134 1.68 -18.90 -0.14
CA ARG A 134 3.03 -18.43 -0.48
C ARG A 134 3.90 -18.28 0.76
N MET A 135 3.31 -18.07 1.93
CA MET A 135 4.03 -18.02 3.21
C MET A 135 4.63 -19.38 3.61
N LEU A 136 4.09 -20.49 3.08
CA LEU A 136 4.54 -21.85 3.38
C LEU A 136 5.53 -22.41 2.34
N LEU A 137 5.70 -21.73 1.20
CA LEU A 137 6.46 -22.26 0.05
C LEU A 137 7.96 -22.48 0.33
N ASN A 138 8.51 -21.94 1.42
CA ASN A 138 9.89 -22.23 1.82
C ASN A 138 10.08 -23.63 2.41
N PHE A 139 9.02 -24.32 2.86
CA PHE A 139 9.17 -25.67 3.44
C PHE A 139 9.28 -26.77 2.38
N CYS A 140 8.70 -26.62 1.19
CA CYS A 140 8.77 -27.68 0.17
C CYS A 140 10.06 -27.67 -0.66
N LEU A 141 10.69 -26.51 -0.88
CA LEU A 141 11.89 -26.42 -1.71
C LEU A 141 13.18 -26.86 -0.98
N GLN A 142 13.20 -26.84 0.36
CA GLN A 142 14.34 -27.32 1.16
C GLN A 142 14.38 -28.85 1.36
N ILE A 143 13.36 -29.59 0.90
CA ILE A 143 13.31 -31.06 1.00
C ILE A 143 13.71 -31.71 -0.35
N LEU A 144 13.92 -30.90 -1.39
CA LEU A 144 14.29 -31.34 -2.74
C LEU A 144 15.74 -31.03 -3.13
N GLU A 145 16.55 -30.50 -2.20
CA GLU A 145 18.02 -30.35 -2.30
C GLU A 145 18.71 -31.19 -1.23
#